data_AF-A0A645FD16-F1
#
_entry.id   AF-A0A645FD16-F1
#
_cell.length_a   1.000
_cell.length_b   1.000
_cell.length_c   1.000
_cell.angle_alpha   90.00
_cell.angle_beta   90.00
_cell.angle_gamma   90.00
#
_symmetry.space_group_name_H-M   'P 1'
#
loop_
_entity.id
_entity.type
_entity.pdbx_description
1 polymer ?
#
loop_
_entity_poly.entity_id
_entity_poly.type
_entity_poly.pdbx_seq_one_letter_code
_entity_poly.pdbx_strand_id
1 'polypeptide(L)'
;MNLAFVSALIKLAAQRINGQGKFLQPGTVAPFIIDAPFGELDETYRKATVNFLPENSEQLVLLLSSSHWRGTVGEDIKNKVGKEYILLSHKKNTRGNKPLDEIIIDGVKVNQSIYNSSFEGTSIFEVK
;
A
#
# COMPACT_ATOMS: atom_id res chain seq x y z
N MET A 1 13.41 7.22 9.61
CA MET A 1 14.09 6.38 10.62
C MET A 1 13.16 5.44 11.41
N ASN A 2 11.82 5.62 11.41
CA ASN A 2 10.90 4.76 12.19
C ASN A 2 10.44 3.48 11.44
N LEU A 3 10.15 3.57 10.14
CA LEU A 3 9.57 2.46 9.36
C LEU A 3 10.48 1.23 9.24
N ALA A 4 11.76 1.44 8.95
CA ALA A 4 12.75 0.37 8.85
C ALA A 4 12.96 -0.34 10.21
N PHE A 5 12.84 0.40 11.31
CA PHE A 5 12.93 -0.16 12.66
C PHE A 5 11.73 -1.07 12.96
N VAL A 6 10.51 -0.61 12.69
CA VAL A 6 9.29 -1.41 12.87
C VAL A 6 9.32 -2.67 11.99
N SER A 7 9.72 -2.54 10.72
CA SER A 7 9.85 -3.69 9.82
C SER A 7 10.93 -4.68 10.28
N ALA A 8 12.06 -4.19 10.82
CA ALA A 8 13.07 -5.07 11.41
C ALA A 8 12.55 -5.83 12.63
N LEU A 9 11.72 -5.22 13.48
CA LEU A 9 11.06 -5.89 14.61
C LEU A 9 10.08 -6.97 14.14
N ILE A 10 9.30 -6.69 13.09
CA ILE A 10 8.38 -7.67 12.49
C ILE A 10 9.16 -8.86 11.91
N LYS A 11 10.24 -8.59 11.19
CA LYS A 11 11.14 -9.65 10.69
C LYS A 11 11.72 -10.49 11.82
N LEU A 12 12.19 -9.84 12.89
CA LEU A 12 12.72 -10.53 14.07
C LEU A 12 11.66 -11.41 14.72
N ALA A 13 10.41 -10.95 14.81
CA ALA A 13 9.31 -11.76 15.30
C ALA A 13 9.06 -12.98 14.38
N ALA A 14 9.02 -12.79 13.07
CA ALA A 14 8.81 -13.89 12.12
C ALA A 14 9.92 -14.97 12.20
N GLN A 15 11.18 -14.56 12.32
CA GLN A 15 12.31 -15.50 12.47
C GLN A 15 12.22 -16.36 13.74
N ARG A 16 11.49 -15.91 14.76
CA ARG A 16 11.38 -16.57 16.06
C ARG A 16 10.16 -17.49 16.19
N ILE A 17 9.37 -17.69 15.14
CA ILE A 17 8.22 -18.62 15.15
C ILE A 17 8.66 -20.03 15.57
N ASN A 18 9.79 -20.50 15.03
CA ASN A 18 10.34 -21.83 15.31
C ASN A 18 11.32 -21.84 16.51
N GLY A 19 11.42 -20.74 17.25
CA GLY A 19 12.35 -20.60 18.36
C GLY A 19 11.93 -21.45 19.56
N GLN A 20 12.55 -22.61 19.74
CA GLN A 20 12.33 -23.47 20.90
C GLN A 20 13.16 -22.98 22.10
N GLY A 21 12.73 -21.88 22.74
CA GLY A 21 13.36 -21.36 23.95
C GLY A 21 12.40 -21.38 25.15
N LYS A 22 12.78 -22.04 26.26
CA LYS A 22 11.96 -22.11 27.51
C LYS A 22 11.57 -20.75 28.12
N PHE A 23 12.24 -19.66 27.73
CA PHE A 23 12.08 -18.33 28.33
C PHE A 23 11.48 -17.26 27.40
N LEU A 24 11.48 -17.49 26.08
CA LEU A 24 11.06 -16.48 25.09
C LEU A 24 9.88 -17.03 24.32
N GLN A 25 8.76 -16.29 24.31
CA GLN A 25 7.56 -16.69 23.56
C GLN A 25 7.88 -16.85 22.07
N PRO A 26 7.27 -17.84 21.38
CA PRO A 26 7.32 -17.95 19.93
C PRO A 26 6.90 -16.62 19.30
N GLY A 27 7.63 -16.22 18.26
CA GLY A 27 7.27 -15.01 17.51
C GLY A 27 5.94 -15.19 16.78
N THR A 28 5.24 -14.09 16.52
CA THR A 28 3.97 -14.06 15.79
C THR A 28 4.16 -13.43 14.41
N VAL A 29 3.58 -14.03 13.38
CA VAL A 29 3.44 -13.39 12.06
C VAL A 29 2.21 -12.52 12.09
N ALA A 30 2.42 -11.21 11.92
CA ALA A 30 1.34 -10.25 11.78
C ALA A 30 1.49 -9.49 10.46
N PRO A 31 0.38 -9.11 9.79
CA PRO A 31 0.45 -8.24 8.64
C PRO A 31 1.02 -6.88 9.03
N PHE A 32 1.91 -6.35 8.21
CA PHE A 32 2.37 -4.97 8.35
C PHE A 32 1.51 -4.06 7.47
N ILE A 33 0.67 -3.24 8.10
CA ILE A 33 -0.21 -2.28 7.42
C ILE A 33 0.34 -0.88 7.66
N ILE A 34 0.57 -0.12 6.58
CA ILE A 34 1.11 1.24 6.68
C ILE A 34 0.32 2.19 5.81
N ASP A 35 -0.05 3.33 6.39
CA ASP A 35 -0.63 4.45 5.68
C ASP A 35 0.44 5.49 5.32
N ALA A 36 0.40 5.96 4.07
CA ALA A 36 1.28 6.97 3.51
C ALA A 36 2.80 6.82 3.87
N PRO A 37 3.41 5.62 3.74
CA PRO A 37 4.80 5.35 4.15
C PRO A 37 5.88 6.24 3.50
N PHE A 38 5.53 6.94 2.42
CA PHE A 38 6.47 7.66 1.57
C PHE A 38 6.28 9.19 1.55
N GLY A 39 5.30 9.72 2.29
CA GLY A 39 4.89 11.13 2.18
C GLY A 39 5.97 12.15 2.56
N GLU A 40 6.85 11.81 3.51
CA GLU A 40 7.89 12.71 4.02
C GLU A 40 9.32 12.26 3.68
N LEU A 41 9.48 11.21 2.88
CA LEU A 41 10.80 10.69 2.51
C LEU A 41 11.33 11.41 1.27
N ASP A 42 12.62 11.76 1.26
CA ASP A 42 13.30 12.12 0.01
C ASP A 42 13.39 10.91 -0.94
N GLU A 43 13.79 11.17 -2.19
CA GLU A 43 13.82 10.16 -3.23
C GLU A 43 14.74 8.96 -2.91
N THR A 44 15.88 9.22 -2.26
CA THR A 44 16.87 8.19 -1.89
C THR A 44 16.31 7.28 -0.81
N TYR A 45 15.76 7.85 0.27
CA TYR A 45 15.14 7.08 1.35
C TYR A 45 13.88 6.36 0.89
N ARG A 46 13.12 6.94 -0.03
CA ARG A 46 11.94 6.29 -0.61
C ARG A 46 12.33 5.00 -1.32
N LYS A 47 13.34 5.04 -2.19
CA LYS A 47 13.85 3.85 -2.88
C LYS A 47 14.38 2.78 -1.92
N ALA A 48 15.14 3.18 -0.90
CA ALA A 48 15.61 2.25 0.13
C ALA A 48 14.45 1.58 0.87
N THR A 49 13.42 2.36 1.23
CA THR A 49 12.24 1.87 1.96
C THR A 49 11.39 0.93 1.11
N VAL A 50 11.17 1.26 -0.17
CA VAL A 50 10.40 0.43 -1.11
C VAL A 50 11.02 -0.94 -1.31
N ASN A 51 12.34 -1.05 -1.31
CA ASN A 51 13.04 -2.33 -1.38
C ASN A 51 13.02 -3.08 -0.03
N PHE A 52 13.19 -2.35 1.06
CA PHE A 52 13.31 -2.93 2.40
C PHE A 52 11.99 -3.52 2.91
N LEU A 53 10.86 -2.80 2.83
CA LEU A 53 9.61 -3.27 3.44
C LEU A 53 9.14 -4.64 2.93
N PRO A 54 9.09 -4.90 1.60
CA PRO A 54 8.59 -6.17 1.08
C PRO A 54 9.49 -7.36 1.41
N GLU A 55 10.79 -7.15 1.66
CA GLU A 55 11.75 -8.21 2.01
C GLU A 55 11.75 -8.58 3.49
N ASN A 56 11.13 -7.74 4.32
CA ASN A 56 11.20 -7.84 5.76
C ASN A 56 9.79 -7.94 6.39
N SER A 57 8.78 -8.30 5.60
CA SER A 57 7.40 -8.50 6.06
C SER A 57 6.78 -9.67 5.33
N GLU A 58 6.21 -10.61 6.09
CA GLU A 58 5.51 -11.79 5.54
C GLU A 58 4.26 -11.39 4.74
N GLN A 59 3.52 -10.39 5.24
CA GLN A 59 2.42 -9.76 4.53
C GLN A 59 2.51 -8.24 4.71
N LEU A 60 2.53 -7.50 3.61
CA LEU A 60 2.61 -6.05 3.58
C LEU A 60 1.36 -5.47 2.90
N VAL A 61 0.70 -4.52 3.55
CA VAL A 61 -0.43 -3.77 2.99
C VAL A 61 -0.07 -2.29 3.03
N LEU A 62 -0.05 -1.64 1.87
CA LEU A 62 0.27 -0.23 1.73
C LEU A 62 -0.99 0.55 1.35
N LEU A 63 -1.30 1.59 2.11
CA LEU A 63 -2.30 2.58 1.74
C LEU A 63 -1.58 3.80 1.18
N LEU A 64 -1.82 4.07 -0.10
CA LEU A 64 -1.10 5.07 -0.87
C LEU A 64 -2.07 5.98 -1.60
N SER A 65 -1.73 7.27 -1.66
CA SER A 65 -2.36 8.17 -2.61
C SER A 65 -1.92 7.83 -4.04
N SER A 66 -2.75 8.20 -5.01
CA SER A 66 -2.46 8.01 -6.44
C SER A 66 -1.17 8.73 -6.87
N SER A 67 -0.76 9.81 -6.20
CA SER A 67 0.50 10.51 -6.45
C SER A 67 1.71 9.71 -5.98
N HIS A 68 1.64 9.05 -4.82
CA HIS A 68 2.71 8.19 -4.34
C HIS A 68 2.86 6.93 -5.18
N TRP A 69 1.75 6.39 -5.71
CA TRP A 69 1.80 5.21 -6.58
C TRP A 69 2.43 5.47 -7.95
N ARG A 70 2.06 6.57 -8.63
CA ARG A 70 2.47 6.90 -10.01
C ARG A 70 3.97 7.20 -10.22
N GLY A 71 4.77 7.22 -9.16
CA GLY A 71 6.21 7.48 -9.21
C GLY A 71 7.07 6.22 -9.06
N THR A 72 8.30 6.43 -8.61
CA THR A 72 9.32 5.39 -8.39
C THR A 72 8.86 4.22 -7.51
N VAL A 73 7.93 4.47 -6.58
CA VAL A 73 7.38 3.45 -5.68
C VAL A 73 6.69 2.33 -6.47
N GLY A 74 5.77 2.70 -7.36
CA GLY A 74 4.99 1.73 -8.12
C GLY A 74 5.90 0.87 -8.99
N GLU A 75 6.89 1.48 -9.64
CA GLU A 75 7.86 0.78 -10.50
C GLU A 75 8.74 -0.21 -9.72
N ASP A 76 9.27 0.21 -8.57
CA ASP A 76 10.21 -0.60 -7.77
C ASP A 76 9.52 -1.79 -7.07
N ILE A 77 8.26 -1.64 -6.63
CA ILE A 77 7.54 -2.70 -5.88
C ILE A 77 6.68 -3.60 -6.76
N LYS A 78 6.33 -3.18 -7.98
CA LYS A 78 5.32 -3.82 -8.85
C LYS A 78 5.39 -5.35 -8.91
N ASN A 79 6.61 -5.86 -9.07
CA ASN A 79 6.86 -7.30 -9.24
C ASN A 79 6.66 -8.11 -7.95
N LYS A 80 6.60 -7.44 -6.80
CA LYS A 80 6.33 -8.02 -5.48
C LYS A 80 4.86 -7.84 -5.06
N VAL A 81 4.06 -7.09 -5.83
CA VAL A 81 2.65 -6.85 -5.50
C VAL A 81 1.78 -8.00 -6.00
N GLY A 82 1.16 -8.70 -5.05
CA GLY A 82 0.23 -9.79 -5.32
C GLY A 82 -1.21 -9.33 -5.60
N LYS A 83 -1.64 -8.22 -4.99
CA LYS A 83 -2.99 -7.66 -5.15
C LYS A 83 -2.98 -6.14 -5.17
N GLU A 84 -3.81 -5.54 -6.01
CA GLU A 84 -3.92 -4.09 -6.15
C GLU A 84 -5.38 -3.64 -6.13
N TYR A 85 -5.64 -2.61 -5.32
CA TYR A 85 -6.98 -2.09 -5.08
C TYR A 85 -7.03 -0.59 -5.29
N ILE A 86 -8.11 -0.12 -5.91
CA ILE A 86 -8.42 1.31 -6.06
C ILE A 86 -9.67 1.62 -5.24
N LEU A 87 -9.63 2.72 -4.49
CA LEU A 87 -10.80 3.26 -3.82
C LEU A 87 -11.55 4.18 -4.78
N LEU A 88 -12.81 3.85 -5.07
CA LEU A 88 -13.68 4.63 -5.95
C LEU A 88 -14.65 5.47 -5.11
N SER A 89 -14.62 6.78 -5.29
CA SER A 89 -15.53 7.72 -4.65
C SER A 89 -16.80 7.88 -5.48
N HIS A 90 -17.92 7.44 -4.93
CA HIS A 90 -19.25 7.55 -5.51
C HIS A 90 -19.95 8.82 -5.04
N LYS A 91 -20.44 9.61 -5.99
CA LYS A 91 -21.13 10.89 -5.76
C LYS A 91 -22.46 10.87 -6.53
N LYS A 92 -23.56 11.22 -5.85
CA LYS A 92 -24.88 11.35 -6.50
C LYS A 92 -24.94 12.53 -7.48
N ASN A 93 -24.11 13.53 -7.22
CA ASN A 93 -24.08 14.80 -7.95
C ASN A 93 -23.51 14.58 -9.36
N THR A 94 -23.84 15.48 -10.28
CA THR A 94 -23.20 15.53 -11.60
C THR A 94 -21.75 16.00 -11.49
N ARG A 95 -20.87 15.54 -12.40
CA ARG A 95 -19.47 15.99 -12.48
C ARG A 95 -19.34 17.50 -12.72
N GLY A 96 -20.16 18.03 -13.61
CA GLY A 96 -19.94 19.36 -14.20
C GLY A 96 -18.59 19.43 -14.92
N ASN A 97 -17.86 20.52 -14.70
CA ASN A 97 -16.56 20.81 -15.32
C ASN A 97 -15.35 20.37 -14.47
N LYS A 98 -15.56 19.57 -13.42
CA LYS A 98 -14.46 19.07 -12.60
C LYS A 98 -13.53 18.17 -13.44
N PRO A 99 -12.20 18.24 -13.23
CA PRO A 99 -11.27 17.35 -13.92
C PRO A 99 -11.56 15.89 -13.57
N LEU A 100 -11.22 15.00 -14.49
CA LEU A 100 -11.26 13.55 -14.23
C LEU A 100 -10.13 13.18 -13.27
N ASP A 101 -10.44 12.33 -12.30
CA ASP A 101 -9.46 11.79 -11.36
C ASP A 101 -9.04 10.40 -11.82
N GLU A 102 -8.18 10.36 -12.84
CA GLU A 102 -7.80 9.11 -13.51
C GLU A 102 -6.48 8.57 -12.97
N ILE A 103 -6.39 7.26 -12.83
CA ILE A 103 -5.15 6.52 -12.55
C ILE A 103 -4.99 5.40 -13.56
N ILE A 104 -3.75 5.10 -13.94
CA ILE A 104 -3.42 3.97 -14.81
C ILE A 104 -2.62 2.97 -13.97
N ILE A 105 -3.13 1.75 -13.86
CA ILE A 105 -2.47 0.63 -13.18
C ILE A 105 -2.47 -0.53 -14.16
N ASP A 106 -1.30 -1.07 -14.49
CA ASP A 106 -1.16 -2.19 -15.44
C ASP A 106 -1.83 -1.98 -16.80
N GLY A 107 -1.84 -0.73 -17.27
CA GLY A 107 -2.51 -0.33 -18.52
C GLY A 107 -4.03 -0.21 -18.39
N VAL A 108 -4.61 -0.59 -17.25
CA VAL A 108 -6.03 -0.38 -16.93
C VAL A 108 -6.21 1.06 -16.46
N LYS A 109 -6.98 1.81 -17.24
CA LYS A 109 -7.35 3.19 -16.92
C LYS A 109 -8.62 3.20 -16.06
N VAL A 110 -8.53 3.76 -14.85
CA VAL A 110 -9.63 3.80 -13.89
C VAL A 110 -9.90 5.25 -13.46
N ASN A 111 -11.17 5.64 -13.45
CA ASN A 111 -11.61 6.93 -12.90
C ASN A 111 -12.05 6.75 -11.44
N GLN A 112 -11.35 7.41 -10.53
CA GLN A 112 -11.53 7.28 -9.09
C GLN A 112 -12.78 8.02 -8.59
N SER A 113 -13.36 8.93 -9.39
CA SER A 113 -14.61 9.62 -9.05
C SER A 113 -15.75 9.19 -9.97
N ILE A 114 -16.73 8.48 -9.40
CA ILE A 114 -17.96 8.05 -10.07
C ILE A 114 -19.08 9.03 -9.75
N TYR A 115 -19.53 9.77 -10.76
CA TYR A 115 -20.63 10.73 -10.67
C TYR A 115 -21.95 10.13 -11.14
N ASN A 116 -23.07 10.73 -10.75
CA ASN A 116 -24.42 10.20 -11.01
C ASN A 116 -24.60 8.77 -10.46
N SER A 117 -23.92 8.44 -9.36
CA SER A 117 -24.02 7.15 -8.71
C SER A 117 -25.37 7.00 -7.99
N SER A 118 -25.89 5.77 -7.89
CA SER A 118 -27.11 5.46 -7.12
C SER A 118 -26.93 5.66 -5.61
N PHE A 119 -25.67 5.69 -5.14
CA PHE A 119 -25.30 5.91 -3.74
C PHE A 119 -24.11 6.87 -3.62
N GLU A 120 -23.91 7.37 -2.41
CA GLU A 120 -22.76 8.20 -2.02
C GLU A 120 -21.89 7.43 -1.01
N GLY A 121 -20.58 7.35 -1.26
CA GLY A 121 -19.67 6.55 -0.44
C GLY A 121 -18.41 6.11 -1.21
N THR A 122 -17.69 5.13 -0.65
CA THR A 122 -16.49 4.57 -1.27
C THR A 122 -16.70 3.08 -1.55
N SER A 123 -16.31 2.62 -2.73
CA SER A 123 -16.19 1.21 -3.05
C SER A 123 -14.73 0.84 -3.32
N ILE A 124 -14.44 -0.46 -3.27
CA ILE A 124 -13.10 -1.01 -3.53
C ILE A 124 -13.16 -1.76 -4.86
N PHE A 125 -12.22 -1.47 -5.74
CA PHE A 125 -12.08 -2.11 -7.04
C PHE A 125 -10.74 -2.83 -7.13
N GLU A 126 -10.75 -4.15 -7.26
CA GLU A 126 -9.55 -4.98 -7.47
C GLU A 126 -9.11 -4.88 -8.93
N VAL A 127 -7.86 -4.46 -9.14
CA VAL A 127 -7.23 -4.35 -10.47
C VAL A 127 -6.42 -5.61 -10.78
N LYS A 128 -5.80 -6.20 -9.75
CA LYS A 128 -4.92 -7.35 -9.80
C LYS A 128 -5.07 -8.17 -8.52
#